data_AF-G2ZSM0-F1
#
_entry.id   AF-G2ZSM0-F1
#
_cell.length_a   1.000
_cell.length_b   1.000
_cell.length_c   1.000
_cell.angle_alpha   90.00
_cell.angle_beta   90.00
_cell.angle_gamma   90.00
#
_symmetry.space_group_name_H-M   'P 1'
#
loop_
_entity.id
_entity.type
_entity.pdbx_description
1 polymer ?
#
loop_
_entity_poly.entity_id
_entity_poly.type
_entity_poly.pdbx_seq_one_letter_code
_entity_poly.pdbx_strand_id
1 'polypeptide(L)'
;MADTESGLSTHLTKLRERLAQKGHTLLDNEWRGRDARYRFRCAHGHEMSRTGDYALRSLIDCPTCEAEVKLARLQQIARQAGGECLSTRYGKRSDTYRFRCRLGHKFETRGERVLLGSWCPRCALIRRGEARRDPTALARIQEAARKRGGEWLPQPYARMEDAYRFRCAEGHEWTAPGAAVARGKWCRLCANKAFGDAFRRKDGLDELRRIAQEHGGQCLSHHYENARTRYHFRCAQGHEWGTQGWNVLRGTWCLKCANSRHKLSIEVMREMAAERGGRCLSDTYVNVETKLEWECARGHRWHSKPHNIRVGHWCPQCAHLSKITRHKTRRERRYEAVEV
;
A
#
# COMPACT_ATOMS: atom_id res chain seq x y z
N MET A 1 -67.46 64.43 4.08
CA MET A 1 -66.53 64.02 5.16
C MET A 1 -67.04 62.84 6.01
N ALA A 2 -68.31 62.41 5.89
CA ALA A 2 -68.83 61.27 6.67
C ALA A 2 -68.52 59.86 6.11
N ASP A 3 -68.29 59.73 4.79
CA ASP A 3 -68.05 58.40 4.17
C ASP A 3 -66.65 57.83 4.42
N THR A 4 -65.66 58.68 4.74
CA THR A 4 -64.29 58.24 5.00
C THR A 4 -64.15 57.62 6.40
N GLU A 5 -64.76 58.21 7.43
CA GLU A 5 -64.71 57.68 8.81
C GLU A 5 -65.43 56.33 8.96
N SER A 6 -66.57 56.13 8.28
CA SER A 6 -67.31 54.86 8.29
C SER A 6 -66.52 53.71 7.65
N GLY A 7 -65.80 53.99 6.55
CA GLY A 7 -64.89 53.04 5.91
C GLY A 7 -63.64 52.71 6.73
N LEU A 8 -63.11 53.67 7.51
CA LEU A 8 -61.94 53.49 8.38
C LEU A 8 -62.27 52.63 9.62
N SER A 9 -63.45 52.82 10.23
CA SER A 9 -63.95 52.00 11.34
C SER A 9 -64.21 50.54 10.93
N THR A 10 -64.71 50.33 9.70
CA THR A 10 -65.00 48.99 9.16
C THR A 10 -63.74 48.12 9.02
N HIS A 11 -62.60 48.69 8.64
CA HIS A 11 -61.36 47.93 8.48
C HIS A 11 -60.76 47.50 9.83
N LEU A 12 -60.85 48.32 10.87
CA LEU A 12 -60.38 47.98 12.21
C LEU A 12 -61.24 46.88 12.84
N THR A 13 -62.57 46.94 12.66
CA THR A 13 -63.48 45.88 13.11
C THR A 13 -63.20 44.55 12.41
N LYS A 14 -63.03 44.56 11.09
CA LYS A 14 -62.63 43.35 10.32
C LYS A 14 -61.29 42.78 10.77
N LEU A 15 -60.30 43.63 11.08
CA LEU A 15 -59.03 43.20 11.65
C LEU A 15 -59.23 42.50 13.00
N ARG A 16 -60.03 43.08 13.90
CA ARG A 16 -60.34 42.50 15.22
C ARG A 16 -61.00 41.14 15.08
N GLU A 17 -62.02 41.01 14.22
CA GLU A 17 -62.71 39.74 13.96
C GLU A 17 -61.76 38.65 13.44
N ARG A 18 -60.91 38.98 12.46
CA ARG A 18 -59.95 38.02 11.90
C ARG A 18 -58.89 37.59 12.90
N LEU A 19 -58.38 38.52 13.71
CA LEU A 19 -57.43 38.21 14.78
C LEU A 19 -58.08 37.34 15.87
N ALA A 20 -59.34 37.61 16.21
CA ALA A 20 -60.09 36.82 17.18
C ALA A 20 -60.32 35.36 16.76
N GLN A 21 -60.41 35.07 15.45
CA GLN A 21 -60.50 33.68 14.94
C GLN A 21 -59.29 32.80 15.34
N LYS A 22 -58.14 33.42 15.61
CA LYS A 22 -56.93 32.74 16.10
C LYS A 22 -56.67 33.01 17.59
N GLY A 23 -57.61 33.65 18.29
CA GLY A 23 -57.49 34.04 19.69
C GLY A 23 -56.54 35.22 19.94
N HIS A 24 -56.28 36.06 18.93
CA HIS A 24 -55.38 37.21 19.05
C HIS A 24 -56.16 38.50 19.35
N THR A 25 -55.54 39.40 20.11
CA THR A 25 -56.09 40.70 20.50
C THR A 25 -55.35 41.84 19.80
N LEU A 26 -56.07 42.69 19.06
CA LEU A 26 -55.51 43.89 18.45
C LEU A 26 -55.16 44.93 19.53
N LEU A 27 -53.94 45.49 19.48
CA LEU A 27 -53.45 46.47 20.46
C LEU A 27 -53.55 47.92 19.96
N ASP A 28 -53.54 48.12 18.64
CA ASP A 28 -53.71 49.45 18.06
C ASP A 28 -55.20 49.80 17.94
N ASN A 29 -55.56 51.04 18.28
CA ASN A 29 -56.94 51.51 18.38
C ASN A 29 -57.41 52.32 17.16
N GLU A 30 -56.51 52.63 16.24
CA GLU A 30 -56.77 53.48 15.08
C GLU A 30 -56.29 52.83 13.79
N TRP A 31 -57.07 52.98 12.73
CA TRP A 31 -56.68 52.53 11.40
C TRP A 31 -55.86 53.60 10.68
N ARG A 32 -54.60 53.27 10.39
CA ARG A 32 -53.58 54.12 9.74
C ARG A 32 -53.34 53.80 8.26
N GLY A 33 -54.22 53.01 7.63
CA GLY A 33 -54.08 52.56 6.23
C GLY A 33 -53.61 51.11 6.08
N ARG A 34 -53.63 50.59 4.85
CA ARG A 34 -53.33 49.17 4.55
C ARG A 34 -51.86 48.81 4.68
N ASP A 35 -50.97 49.73 4.35
CA ASP A 35 -49.52 49.52 4.44
C ASP A 35 -48.98 49.76 5.85
N ALA A 36 -49.78 50.41 6.71
CA ALA A 36 -49.42 50.61 8.10
C ALA A 36 -49.32 49.28 8.85
N ARG A 37 -48.41 49.23 9.81
CA ARG A 37 -48.24 48.07 10.70
C ARG A 37 -49.16 48.19 11.90
N TYR A 38 -49.83 47.09 12.22
CA TYR A 38 -50.70 46.96 13.37
C TYR A 38 -50.13 45.94 14.34
N ARG A 39 -50.08 46.31 15.61
CA ARG A 39 -49.64 45.45 16.72
C ARG A 39 -50.82 44.67 17.28
N PHE A 40 -50.58 43.40 17.54
CA PHE A 40 -51.54 42.52 18.18
C PHE A 40 -50.80 41.51 19.07
N ARG A 41 -51.51 41.00 20.07
CA ARG A 41 -51.03 40.02 21.05
C ARG A 41 -51.71 38.69 20.80
N CYS A 42 -50.95 37.59 20.74
CA CYS A 42 -51.57 36.28 20.63
C CYS A 42 -52.18 35.80 21.95
N ALA A 43 -52.96 34.70 21.90
CA ALA A 43 -53.54 34.06 23.09
C ALA A 43 -52.51 33.70 24.19
N HIS A 44 -51.25 33.47 23.81
CA HIS A 44 -50.15 33.15 24.73
C HIS A 44 -49.38 34.40 25.20
N GLY A 45 -49.87 35.61 24.90
CA GLY A 45 -49.26 36.86 25.34
C GLY A 45 -48.16 37.42 24.43
N HIS A 46 -47.80 36.75 23.33
CA HIS A 46 -46.76 37.23 22.42
C HIS A 46 -47.23 38.40 21.55
N GLU A 47 -46.51 39.52 21.60
CA GLU A 47 -46.77 40.68 20.75
C GLU A 47 -46.08 40.54 19.40
N MET A 48 -46.80 40.88 18.33
CA MET A 48 -46.25 40.92 16.99
C MET A 48 -46.97 41.97 16.13
N SER A 49 -46.41 42.26 14.97
CA SER A 49 -47.00 43.22 14.03
C SER A 49 -47.00 42.72 12.59
N ARG A 50 -48.03 43.09 11.83
CA ARG A 50 -48.17 42.85 10.39
C ARG A 50 -48.80 44.07 9.73
N THR A 51 -48.68 44.16 8.41
CA THR A 51 -49.37 45.20 7.64
C THR A 51 -50.88 44.98 7.67
N GLY A 52 -51.66 46.06 7.58
CA GLY A 52 -53.11 46.00 7.53
C GLY A 52 -53.62 45.12 6.38
N ASP A 53 -53.02 45.23 5.19
CA ASP A 53 -53.37 44.41 4.03
C ASP A 53 -53.20 42.90 4.32
N TYR A 54 -52.06 42.52 4.89
CA TYR A 54 -51.76 41.12 5.20
C TYR A 54 -52.69 40.57 6.28
N ALA A 55 -52.95 41.35 7.33
CA ALA A 55 -53.83 40.94 8.42
C ALA A 55 -55.31 40.84 8.00
N LEU A 56 -55.73 41.60 6.99
CA LEU A 56 -57.07 41.50 6.40
C LEU A 56 -57.23 40.29 5.47
N ARG A 57 -56.15 39.81 4.83
CA ARG A 57 -56.20 38.71 3.85
C ARG A 57 -55.83 37.35 4.42
N SER A 58 -54.91 37.30 5.39
CA SER A 58 -54.36 36.05 5.93
C SER A 58 -54.77 35.84 7.38
N LEU A 59 -54.91 34.59 7.80
CA LEU A 59 -54.97 34.25 9.22
C LEU A 59 -53.54 34.20 9.74
N ILE A 60 -53.25 35.00 10.77
CA ILE A 60 -51.88 35.15 11.25
C ILE A 60 -51.62 34.15 12.36
N ASP A 61 -50.72 33.20 12.13
CA ASP A 61 -50.17 32.36 13.19
C ASP A 61 -49.09 33.12 13.96
N CYS A 62 -48.96 32.83 15.25
CA CYS A 62 -47.92 33.42 16.09
C CYS A 62 -46.58 32.72 15.82
N PRO A 63 -45.55 33.43 15.26
CA PRO A 63 -44.26 32.81 14.98
C PRO A 63 -43.56 32.30 16.23
N THR A 64 -43.75 32.97 17.37
CA THR A 64 -43.18 32.56 18.66
C THR A 64 -43.83 31.27 19.16
N CYS A 65 -45.16 31.17 19.14
CA CYS A 65 -45.87 29.93 19.50
C CYS A 65 -45.50 28.78 18.54
N GLU A 66 -45.38 29.07 17.24
CA GLU A 66 -44.98 28.05 16.26
C GLU A 66 -43.55 27.56 16.51
N ALA A 67 -42.64 28.46 16.87
CA ALA A 67 -41.27 28.14 17.25
C ALA A 67 -41.23 27.29 18.54
N GLU A 68 -42.03 27.63 19.55
CA GLU A 68 -42.17 26.87 20.80
C GLU A 68 -42.68 25.45 20.56
N VAL A 69 -43.72 25.28 19.74
CA VAL A 69 -44.25 23.97 19.35
C VAL A 69 -43.18 23.13 18.65
N LYS A 70 -42.42 23.74 17.73
CA LYS A 70 -41.33 23.04 17.02
C LYS A 70 -40.17 22.69 17.96
N LEU A 71 -39.83 23.56 18.92
CA LEU A 71 -38.84 23.26 19.95
C LEU A 71 -39.29 22.09 20.83
N ALA A 72 -40.55 22.12 21.29
CA ALA A 72 -41.14 21.07 22.10
C ALA A 72 -41.11 19.72 21.38
N ARG A 73 -41.37 19.72 20.06
CA ARG A 73 -41.24 18.51 19.22
C ARG A 73 -39.81 17.99 19.14
N LEU A 74 -38.81 18.86 18.97
CA LEU A 74 -37.39 18.47 19.03
C LEU A 74 -37.02 17.89 20.41
N GLN A 75 -37.47 18.51 21.49
CA GLN A 75 -37.27 18.06 22.86
C GLN A 75 -37.97 16.71 23.13
N GLN A 76 -39.14 16.48 22.54
CA GLN A 76 -39.87 15.21 22.66
C GLN A 76 -39.13 14.09 21.93
N ILE A 77 -38.69 14.31 20.68
CA ILE A 77 -37.90 13.33 19.92
C ILE A 77 -36.60 13.01 20.68
N ALA A 78 -35.96 14.02 21.25
CA ALA A 78 -34.77 13.83 22.08
C ALA A 78 -35.05 12.87 23.25
N ARG A 79 -36.11 13.12 24.01
CA ARG A 79 -36.53 12.29 25.15
C ARG A 79 -36.87 10.86 24.73
N GLN A 80 -37.63 10.69 23.64
CA GLN A 80 -37.98 9.37 23.10
C GLN A 80 -36.75 8.58 22.65
N ALA A 81 -35.72 9.26 22.14
CA ALA A 81 -34.44 8.65 21.78
C ALA A 81 -33.49 8.44 22.99
N GLY A 82 -33.97 8.65 24.21
CA GLY A 82 -33.21 8.51 25.45
C GLY A 82 -32.20 9.64 25.69
N GLY A 83 -32.39 10.80 25.07
CA GLY A 83 -31.50 11.94 25.21
C GLY A 83 -32.24 13.24 25.55
N GLU A 84 -31.54 14.35 25.39
CA GLU A 84 -31.97 15.68 25.78
C GLU A 84 -31.62 16.69 24.69
N CYS A 85 -32.50 17.65 24.46
CA CYS A 85 -32.22 18.84 23.66
C CYS A 85 -31.68 19.94 24.59
N LEU A 86 -30.47 20.39 24.32
CA LEU A 86 -29.78 21.43 25.10
C LEU A 86 -30.12 22.84 24.57
N SER A 87 -30.70 22.94 23.38
CA SER A 87 -31.16 24.22 22.82
C SER A 87 -32.49 24.64 23.46
N THR A 88 -32.58 25.92 23.83
CA THR A 88 -33.75 26.52 24.50
C THR A 88 -34.58 27.41 23.59
N ARG A 89 -34.16 27.65 22.35
CA ARG A 89 -34.87 28.46 21.36
C ARG A 89 -34.90 27.77 20.00
N TYR A 90 -35.99 27.97 19.27
CA TYR A 90 -36.14 27.51 17.89
C TYR A 90 -36.00 28.67 16.93
N GLY A 91 -35.05 28.58 16.00
CA GLY A 91 -34.88 29.54 14.91
C GLY A 91 -35.68 29.08 13.70
N LYS A 92 -35.01 28.39 12.77
CA LYS A 92 -35.62 27.73 11.61
C LYS A 92 -35.29 26.25 11.54
N ARG A 93 -36.00 25.52 10.68
CA ARG A 93 -35.85 24.06 10.52
C ARG A 93 -34.45 23.63 10.09
N SER A 94 -33.77 24.48 9.31
CA SER A 94 -32.41 24.23 8.81
C SER A 94 -31.30 24.63 9.80
N ASP A 95 -31.63 25.28 10.91
CA ASP A 95 -30.66 25.65 11.93
C ASP A 95 -30.13 24.42 12.68
N THR A 96 -28.96 24.60 13.27
CA THR A 96 -28.29 23.61 14.11
C THR A 96 -28.72 23.76 15.56
N TYR A 97 -29.07 22.63 16.16
CA TYR A 97 -29.48 22.51 17.55
C TYR A 97 -28.54 21.57 18.29
N ARG A 98 -28.36 21.80 19.59
CA ARG A 98 -27.46 21.04 20.46
C ARG A 98 -28.23 19.97 21.20
N PHE A 99 -27.69 18.76 21.24
CA PHE A 99 -28.32 17.60 21.88
C PHE A 99 -27.30 16.79 22.68
N ARG A 100 -27.81 16.01 23.64
CA ARG A 100 -27.06 15.00 24.40
C ARG A 100 -27.80 13.66 24.31
N CYS A 101 -27.15 12.58 23.91
CA CYS A 101 -27.78 11.25 23.87
C CYS A 101 -27.62 10.47 25.19
N ARG A 102 -28.29 9.31 25.30
CA ARG A 102 -28.20 8.40 26.47
C ARG A 102 -26.79 7.96 26.84
N LEU A 103 -25.89 7.84 25.85
CA LEU A 103 -24.49 7.47 26.05
C LEU A 103 -23.60 8.69 26.38
N GLY A 104 -24.20 9.85 26.66
CA GLY A 104 -23.49 11.07 27.01
C GLY A 104 -22.91 11.86 25.83
N HIS A 105 -23.08 11.41 24.58
CA HIS A 105 -22.56 12.14 23.43
C HIS A 105 -23.27 13.49 23.27
N LYS A 106 -22.51 14.57 23.35
CA LYS A 106 -22.94 15.92 22.96
C LYS A 106 -22.71 16.10 21.47
N PHE A 107 -23.73 16.50 20.72
CA PHE A 107 -23.64 16.70 19.27
C PHE A 107 -24.55 17.84 18.80
N GLU A 108 -24.18 18.43 17.67
CA GLU A 108 -24.95 19.46 16.99
C GLU A 108 -25.42 18.93 15.65
N THR A 109 -26.69 19.17 15.31
CA THR A 109 -27.25 18.74 14.03
C THR A 109 -28.43 19.61 13.62
N ARG A 110 -28.79 19.59 12.34
CA ARG A 110 -29.94 20.35 11.83
C ARG A 110 -31.25 19.83 12.41
N GLY A 111 -32.13 20.74 12.83
CA GLY A 111 -33.43 20.39 13.41
C GLY A 111 -34.27 19.51 12.47
N GLU A 112 -34.23 19.80 11.17
CA GLU A 112 -34.84 18.97 10.12
C GLU A 112 -34.47 17.49 10.20
N ARG A 113 -33.19 17.17 10.39
CA ARG A 113 -32.71 15.79 10.40
C ARG A 113 -33.30 15.03 11.59
N VAL A 114 -33.37 15.69 12.74
CA VAL A 114 -33.98 15.15 13.96
C VAL A 114 -35.46 14.91 13.77
N LEU A 115 -36.17 15.86 13.15
CA LEU A 115 -37.59 15.73 12.83
C LEU A 115 -37.87 14.57 11.85
N LEU A 116 -36.92 14.22 10.97
CA LEU A 116 -36.98 13.08 10.07
C LEU A 116 -36.46 11.77 10.68
N GLY A 117 -36.18 11.73 11.99
CA GLY A 117 -35.76 10.52 12.72
C GLY A 117 -34.25 10.29 12.84
N SER A 118 -33.40 11.18 12.28
CA SER A 118 -31.96 11.10 12.49
C SER A 118 -31.56 11.69 13.84
N TRP A 119 -31.05 10.85 14.74
CA TRP A 119 -30.68 11.26 16.10
C TRP A 119 -29.16 11.49 16.27
N CYS A 120 -28.47 10.61 17.01
CA CYS A 120 -27.06 10.75 17.35
C CYS A 120 -26.14 10.07 16.31
N PRO A 121 -25.27 10.81 15.61
CA PRO A 121 -24.36 10.23 14.60
C PRO A 121 -23.38 9.21 15.18
N ARG A 122 -22.87 9.46 16.39
CA ARG A 122 -21.96 8.55 17.09
C ARG A 122 -22.65 7.23 17.45
N CYS A 123 -23.86 7.28 18.01
CA CYS A 123 -24.63 6.06 18.27
C CYS A 123 -25.01 5.32 16.98
N ALA A 124 -25.25 6.04 15.87
CA ALA A 124 -25.50 5.41 14.59
C ALA A 124 -24.26 4.66 14.07
N LEU A 125 -23.05 5.18 14.27
CA LEU A 125 -21.80 4.48 13.96
C LEU A 125 -21.60 3.25 14.84
N ILE A 126 -21.84 3.36 16.15
CA ILE A 126 -21.74 2.23 17.09
C ILE A 126 -22.68 1.11 16.66
N ARG A 127 -23.97 1.40 16.43
CA ARG A 127 -24.96 0.41 15.97
C ARG A 127 -24.58 -0.23 14.63
N ARG A 128 -24.05 0.55 13.69
CA ARG A 128 -23.54 -0.01 12.42
C ARG A 128 -22.32 -0.91 12.63
N GLY A 129 -21.46 -0.58 13.59
CA GLY A 129 -20.33 -1.42 14.00
C GLY A 129 -20.79 -2.72 14.65
N GLU A 130 -21.78 -2.65 15.54
CA GLU A 130 -22.39 -3.80 16.21
C GLU A 130 -23.14 -4.71 15.22
N ALA A 131 -23.92 -4.15 14.30
CA ALA A 131 -24.62 -4.91 13.26
C ALA A 131 -23.65 -5.59 12.26
N ARG A 132 -22.40 -5.12 12.17
CA ARG A 132 -21.32 -5.77 11.40
C ARG A 132 -20.56 -6.82 12.22
N ARG A 133 -20.77 -6.93 13.53
CA ARG A 133 -20.17 -8.01 14.32
C ARG A 133 -20.91 -9.29 13.97
N ASP A 134 -20.29 -10.12 13.15
CA ASP A 134 -20.73 -11.48 12.90
C ASP A 134 -20.54 -12.30 14.20
N PRO A 135 -21.62 -12.72 14.87
CA PRO A 135 -21.53 -13.51 16.10
C PRO A 135 -20.91 -14.89 15.86
N THR A 136 -20.89 -15.37 14.61
CA THR A 136 -20.29 -16.65 14.22
C THR A 136 -18.79 -16.53 13.91
N ALA A 137 -18.26 -15.32 13.76
CA ALA A 137 -16.87 -15.08 13.41
C ALA A 137 -15.89 -15.64 14.46
N LEU A 138 -16.22 -15.51 15.74
CA LEU A 138 -15.47 -16.10 16.86
C LEU A 138 -15.33 -17.62 16.65
N ALA A 139 -16.47 -18.29 16.47
CA ALA A 139 -16.53 -19.74 16.29
C ALA A 139 -15.75 -20.19 15.05
N ARG A 140 -15.80 -19.43 13.95
CA ARG A 140 -15.01 -19.71 12.74
C ARG A 140 -13.50 -19.64 12.97
N ILE A 141 -13.03 -18.65 13.74
CA ILE A 141 -11.61 -18.50 14.07
C ILE A 141 -11.16 -19.65 14.98
N GLN A 142 -11.95 -19.97 16.01
CA GLN A 142 -11.67 -21.09 16.93
C GLN A 142 -11.66 -22.43 16.18
N GLU A 143 -12.62 -22.65 15.28
CA GLU A 143 -12.70 -23.85 14.46
C GLU A 143 -11.52 -23.97 13.49
N ALA A 144 -11.14 -22.87 12.85
CA ALA A 144 -9.98 -22.84 11.95
C ALA A 144 -8.66 -23.15 12.69
N ALA A 145 -8.54 -22.74 13.96
CA ALA A 145 -7.42 -23.09 14.82
C ALA A 145 -7.44 -24.59 15.17
N ARG A 146 -8.58 -25.09 15.63
CA ARG A 146 -8.79 -26.49 16.01
C ARG A 146 -8.49 -27.45 14.86
N LYS A 147 -8.97 -27.15 13.65
CA LYS A 147 -8.71 -27.96 12.44
C LYS A 147 -7.21 -28.09 12.09
N ARG A 148 -6.36 -27.18 12.59
CA ARG A 148 -4.90 -27.20 12.38
C ARG A 148 -4.13 -27.68 13.61
N GLY A 149 -4.83 -28.33 14.55
CA GLY A 149 -4.24 -28.86 15.78
C GLY A 149 -3.69 -27.78 16.71
N GLY A 150 -4.20 -26.55 16.63
CA GLY A 150 -3.80 -25.49 17.54
C GLY A 150 -4.98 -24.77 18.16
N GLU A 151 -4.68 -23.74 18.93
CA GLU A 151 -5.62 -23.03 19.76
C GLU A 151 -5.55 -21.52 19.55
N TRP A 152 -6.68 -20.89 19.76
CA TRP A 152 -6.74 -19.46 20.01
C TRP A 152 -6.60 -19.25 21.53
N LEU A 153 -5.56 -18.52 21.94
CA LEU A 153 -5.34 -18.15 23.34
C LEU A 153 -6.43 -17.20 23.88
N PRO A 154 -6.92 -17.39 25.11
CA PRO A 154 -8.01 -16.59 25.68
C PRO A 154 -7.77 -15.08 25.59
N GLN A 155 -8.63 -14.36 24.86
CA GLN A 155 -8.65 -12.90 24.83
C GLN A 155 -10.03 -12.40 24.37
N PRO A 156 -10.43 -11.16 24.72
CA PRO A 156 -11.69 -10.58 24.26
C PRO A 156 -11.75 -10.49 22.72
N TYR A 157 -12.82 -11.02 22.13
CA TYR A 157 -13.08 -10.82 20.70
C TYR A 157 -13.68 -9.44 20.45
N ALA A 158 -13.08 -8.71 19.50
CA ALA A 158 -13.56 -7.39 19.09
C ALA A 158 -14.13 -7.43 17.66
N ARG A 159 -13.27 -7.70 16.66
CA ARG A 159 -13.64 -7.85 15.24
C ARG A 159 -12.78 -8.88 14.52
N MET A 160 -13.20 -9.32 13.34
CA MET A 160 -12.48 -10.33 12.57
C MET A 160 -11.13 -9.83 12.05
N GLU A 161 -10.99 -8.54 11.80
CA GLU A 161 -9.77 -7.90 11.30
C GLU A 161 -8.73 -7.65 12.39
N ASP A 162 -9.15 -7.67 13.66
CA ASP A 162 -8.26 -7.42 14.79
C ASP A 162 -7.28 -8.59 14.98
N ALA A 163 -6.14 -8.28 15.59
CA ALA A 163 -5.05 -9.21 15.78
C ALA A 163 -5.21 -10.00 17.08
N TYR A 164 -5.06 -11.31 16.98
CA TYR A 164 -5.26 -12.28 18.06
C TYR A 164 -4.04 -13.18 18.19
N ARG A 165 -3.73 -13.59 19.42
CA ARG A 165 -2.73 -14.61 19.72
C ARG A 165 -3.24 -16.04 19.46
N PHE A 166 -2.42 -16.83 18.79
CA PHE A 166 -2.65 -18.24 18.48
C PHE A 166 -1.45 -19.08 18.89
N ARG A 167 -1.68 -20.38 19.14
CA ARG A 167 -0.65 -21.39 19.37
C ARG A 167 -0.91 -22.59 18.47
N CYS A 168 0.12 -23.16 17.82
CA CYS A 168 -0.02 -24.37 17.01
C CYS A 168 0.29 -25.64 17.82
N ALA A 169 0.06 -26.82 17.23
CA ALA A 169 0.41 -28.12 17.79
C ALA A 169 1.88 -28.23 18.28
N GLU A 170 2.81 -27.64 17.52
CA GLU A 170 4.24 -27.62 17.85
C GLU A 170 4.61 -26.58 18.94
N GLY A 171 3.62 -25.96 19.59
CA GLY A 171 3.84 -24.99 20.68
C GLY A 171 4.22 -23.56 20.24
N HIS A 172 4.40 -23.30 18.93
CA HIS A 172 4.71 -21.94 18.48
C HIS A 172 3.54 -20.99 18.71
N GLU A 173 3.83 -19.84 19.30
CA GLU A 173 2.88 -18.75 19.49
C GLU A 173 3.11 -17.61 18.49
N TRP A 174 2.04 -17.05 17.95
CA TRP A 174 2.12 -15.86 17.10
C TRP A 174 0.85 -15.03 17.18
N THR A 175 0.94 -13.80 16.67
CA THR A 175 -0.20 -12.89 16.55
C THR A 175 -0.61 -12.77 15.09
N ALA A 176 -1.90 -12.87 14.79
CA ALA A 176 -2.43 -12.72 13.43
C ALA A 176 -3.88 -12.18 13.42
N PRO A 177 -4.33 -11.53 12.33
CA PRO A 177 -5.73 -11.18 12.17
C PRO A 177 -6.64 -12.42 12.12
N GLY A 178 -7.77 -12.39 12.83
CA GLY A 178 -8.74 -13.49 12.84
C GLY A 178 -9.21 -13.89 11.43
N ALA A 179 -9.43 -12.90 10.56
CA ALA A 179 -9.81 -13.07 9.16
C ALA A 179 -8.76 -13.85 8.34
N ALA A 180 -7.46 -13.70 8.67
CA ALA A 180 -6.39 -14.41 7.98
C ALA A 180 -6.35 -15.88 8.38
N VAL A 181 -6.54 -16.16 9.67
CA VAL A 181 -6.63 -17.52 10.22
C VAL A 181 -7.82 -18.27 9.65
N ALA A 182 -8.99 -17.62 9.63
CA ALA A 182 -10.21 -18.20 9.08
C ALA A 182 -10.09 -18.50 7.58
N ARG A 183 -9.36 -17.68 6.80
CA ARG A 183 -9.07 -17.93 5.38
C ARG A 183 -7.99 -18.99 5.14
N GLY A 184 -7.22 -19.33 6.17
CA GLY A 184 -6.32 -20.47 6.15
C GLY A 184 -4.83 -20.18 6.30
N LYS A 185 -4.44 -18.94 6.59
CA LYS A 185 -3.06 -18.64 7.02
C LYS A 185 -2.85 -19.14 8.44
N TRP A 186 -1.71 -19.78 8.70
CA TRP A 186 -1.42 -20.40 10.00
C TRP A 186 0.05 -20.18 10.41
N CYS A 187 0.56 -21.02 11.31
CA CYS A 187 1.92 -20.97 11.84
C CYS A 187 2.97 -20.94 10.73
N ARG A 188 3.69 -19.81 10.65
CA ARG A 188 4.78 -19.60 9.68
C ARG A 188 5.96 -20.54 9.92
N LEU A 189 6.27 -20.85 11.17
CA LEU A 189 7.40 -21.73 11.51
C LEU A 189 7.13 -23.16 11.04
N CYS A 190 5.93 -23.69 11.29
CA CYS A 190 5.51 -24.99 10.78
C CYS A 190 5.46 -25.01 9.25
N ALA A 191 4.93 -23.96 8.62
CA ALA A 191 4.90 -23.86 7.15
C ALA A 191 6.31 -23.82 6.54
N ASN A 192 7.24 -23.08 7.16
CA ASN A 192 8.63 -23.01 6.72
C ASN A 192 9.35 -24.36 6.90
N LYS A 193 9.11 -25.05 8.03
CA LYS A 193 9.66 -26.39 8.28
C LYS A 193 9.16 -27.39 7.22
N ALA A 194 7.84 -27.44 7.01
CA ALA A 194 7.24 -28.30 5.99
C ALA A 194 7.74 -27.98 4.56
N PHE A 195 7.90 -26.69 4.24
CA PHE A 195 8.50 -26.28 2.97
C PHE A 195 9.97 -26.70 2.88
N GLY A 196 10.76 -26.48 3.92
CA GLY A 196 12.16 -26.92 3.98
C GLY A 196 12.30 -28.43 3.80
N ASP A 197 11.42 -29.20 4.42
CA ASP A 197 11.41 -30.67 4.34
C ASP A 197 10.94 -31.16 2.96
N ALA A 198 9.93 -30.53 2.36
CA ALA A 198 9.46 -30.88 1.02
C ALA A 198 10.52 -30.62 -0.07
N PHE A 199 11.34 -29.57 0.10
CA PHE A 199 12.45 -29.26 -0.81
C PHE A 199 13.77 -29.96 -0.41
N ARG A 200 13.79 -30.70 0.70
CA ARG A 200 14.94 -31.53 1.09
C ARG A 200 15.02 -32.74 0.16
N ARG A 201 15.92 -32.69 -0.82
CA ARG A 201 16.27 -33.87 -1.63
C ARG A 201 16.74 -34.98 -0.68
N LYS A 202 16.01 -36.09 -0.59
CA LYS A 202 16.38 -37.23 0.27
C LYS A 202 17.79 -37.75 -0.05
N ASP A 203 18.14 -37.77 -1.34
CA ASP A 203 19.43 -38.28 -1.82
C ASP A 203 20.46 -37.16 -2.06
N GLY A 204 20.27 -36.00 -1.42
CA GLY A 204 21.08 -34.81 -1.68
C GLY A 204 22.57 -34.98 -1.35
N LEU A 205 22.91 -35.80 -0.34
CA LEU A 205 24.32 -36.08 -0.03
C LEU A 205 24.98 -36.97 -1.08
N ASP A 206 24.26 -37.99 -1.53
CA ASP A 206 24.76 -38.96 -2.50
C ASP A 206 24.96 -38.30 -3.86
N GLU A 207 24.08 -37.38 -4.22
CA GLU A 207 24.24 -36.52 -5.38
C GLU A 207 25.52 -35.66 -5.30
N LEU A 208 25.76 -35.01 -4.15
CA LEU A 208 26.98 -34.21 -3.95
C LEU A 208 28.25 -35.07 -3.97
N ARG A 209 28.18 -36.29 -3.44
CA ARG A 209 29.28 -37.27 -3.49
C ARG A 209 29.55 -37.74 -4.90
N ARG A 210 28.51 -38.01 -5.68
CA ARG A 210 28.62 -38.40 -7.09
C ARG A 210 29.29 -37.30 -7.92
N ILE A 211 28.81 -36.06 -7.82
CA ILE A 211 29.42 -34.91 -8.52
C ILE A 211 30.90 -34.75 -8.11
N ALA A 212 31.20 -34.95 -6.82
CA ALA A 212 32.57 -34.91 -6.35
C ALA A 212 33.45 -35.98 -7.02
N GLN A 213 32.96 -37.23 -7.08
CA GLN A 213 33.66 -38.34 -7.72
C GLN A 213 33.82 -38.12 -9.24
N GLU A 214 32.80 -37.62 -9.93
CA GLU A 214 32.85 -37.27 -11.36
C GLU A 214 33.95 -36.25 -11.67
N HIS A 215 34.21 -35.32 -10.75
CA HIS A 215 35.30 -34.35 -10.86
C HIS A 215 36.64 -34.84 -10.25
N GLY A 216 36.77 -36.13 -9.95
CA GLY A 216 37.98 -36.74 -9.37
C GLY A 216 38.29 -36.24 -7.95
N GLY A 217 37.29 -35.71 -7.25
CA GLY A 217 37.40 -35.23 -5.88
C GLY A 217 36.52 -35.99 -4.92
N GLN A 218 36.36 -35.43 -3.71
CA GLN A 218 35.67 -36.05 -2.59
C GLN A 218 34.80 -35.02 -1.87
N CYS A 219 33.60 -35.43 -1.46
CA CYS A 219 32.80 -34.70 -0.50
C CYS A 219 33.23 -35.13 0.91
N LEU A 220 33.73 -34.18 1.71
CA LEU A 220 34.21 -34.40 3.07
C LEU A 220 33.08 -34.32 4.11
N SER A 221 31.88 -33.92 3.70
CA SER A 221 30.72 -33.83 4.58
C SER A 221 29.97 -35.17 4.69
N HIS A 222 29.49 -35.48 5.90
CA HIS A 222 28.85 -36.76 6.22
C HIS A 222 27.32 -36.68 6.38
N HIS A 223 26.75 -35.48 6.52
CA HIS A 223 25.32 -35.27 6.71
C HIS A 223 24.79 -34.24 5.73
N TYR A 224 23.59 -34.47 5.17
CA TYR A 224 22.89 -33.53 4.30
C TYR A 224 21.66 -32.95 4.99
N GLU A 225 21.68 -31.63 5.13
CA GLU A 225 20.57 -30.88 5.72
C GLU A 225 19.64 -30.34 4.63
N ASN A 226 20.21 -29.59 3.68
CA ASN A 226 19.52 -28.98 2.55
C ASN A 226 20.54 -28.42 1.53
N ALA A 227 20.09 -28.00 0.35
CA ALA A 227 20.98 -27.50 -0.70
C ALA A 227 21.67 -26.16 -0.35
N ARG A 228 21.14 -25.36 0.58
CA ARG A 228 21.74 -24.07 0.98
C ARG A 228 22.79 -24.22 2.08
N THR A 229 22.84 -25.35 2.77
CA THR A 229 23.90 -25.66 3.75
C THR A 229 25.25 -25.73 3.04
N ARG A 230 26.30 -25.29 3.74
CA ARG A 230 27.69 -25.38 3.26
C ARG A 230 28.23 -26.79 3.50
N TYR A 231 28.84 -27.36 2.47
CA TYR A 231 29.50 -28.65 2.48
C TYR A 231 30.98 -28.46 2.11
N HIS A 232 31.82 -29.36 2.63
CA HIS A 232 33.25 -29.35 2.39
C HIS A 232 33.61 -30.36 1.31
N PHE A 233 34.46 -29.94 0.38
CA PHE A 233 34.92 -30.74 -0.73
C PHE A 233 36.44 -30.65 -0.87
N ARG A 234 37.04 -31.71 -1.42
CA ARG A 234 38.43 -31.79 -1.84
C ARG A 234 38.49 -32.16 -3.31
N CYS A 235 39.20 -31.41 -4.15
CA CYS A 235 39.36 -31.79 -5.58
C CYS A 235 40.54 -32.73 -5.78
N ALA A 236 40.67 -33.29 -6.99
CA ALA A 236 41.82 -34.11 -7.40
C ALA A 236 43.19 -33.48 -7.12
N GLN A 237 43.30 -32.15 -7.25
CA GLN A 237 44.53 -31.38 -6.99
C GLN A 237 44.76 -31.07 -5.50
N GLY A 238 44.00 -31.68 -4.59
CA GLY A 238 44.15 -31.51 -3.14
C GLY A 238 43.55 -30.22 -2.55
N HIS A 239 42.99 -29.32 -3.36
CA HIS A 239 42.35 -28.12 -2.83
C HIS A 239 41.10 -28.46 -2.03
N GLU A 240 40.99 -27.91 -0.82
CA GLU A 240 39.80 -28.00 0.03
C GLU A 240 39.03 -26.68 0.06
N TRP A 241 37.70 -26.75 0.01
CA TRP A 241 36.83 -25.57 0.12
C TRP A 241 35.45 -25.91 0.68
N GLY A 242 34.79 -24.89 1.25
CA GLY A 242 33.41 -24.95 1.72
C GLY A 242 32.47 -24.13 0.83
N THR A 243 31.47 -24.75 0.21
CA THR A 243 30.46 -24.08 -0.63
C THR A 243 29.06 -24.61 -0.38
N GLN A 244 28.04 -23.86 -0.74
CA GLN A 244 26.65 -24.33 -0.65
C GLN A 244 26.43 -25.50 -1.61
N GLY A 245 25.72 -26.54 -1.17
CA GLY A 245 25.46 -27.73 -1.99
C GLY A 245 24.82 -27.39 -3.34
N TRP A 246 23.95 -26.38 -3.36
CA TRP A 246 23.29 -25.87 -4.56
C TRP A 246 24.27 -25.42 -5.66
N ASN A 247 25.45 -24.88 -5.30
CA ASN A 247 26.43 -24.43 -6.28
C ASN A 247 27.05 -25.64 -7.00
N VAL A 248 27.33 -26.70 -6.24
CA VAL A 248 27.85 -27.97 -6.75
C VAL A 248 26.79 -28.67 -7.61
N LEU A 249 25.55 -28.72 -7.14
CA LEU A 249 24.41 -29.24 -7.90
C LEU A 249 24.15 -28.49 -9.23
N ARG A 250 24.64 -27.25 -9.36
CA ARG A 250 24.57 -26.45 -10.59
C ARG A 250 25.82 -26.56 -11.48
N GLY A 251 26.81 -27.37 -11.09
CA GLY A 251 28.04 -27.60 -11.85
C GLY A 251 29.23 -26.74 -11.46
N THR A 252 29.16 -25.97 -10.36
CA THR A 252 30.34 -25.25 -9.84
C THR A 252 31.17 -26.19 -8.96
N TRP A 253 32.42 -26.44 -9.32
CA TRP A 253 33.31 -27.34 -8.58
C TRP A 253 34.43 -26.59 -7.83
N CYS A 254 35.68 -26.66 -8.29
CA CYS A 254 36.84 -26.06 -7.63
C CYS A 254 37.27 -24.76 -8.32
N LEU A 255 37.06 -23.62 -7.64
CA LEU A 255 37.45 -22.30 -8.14
C LEU A 255 38.96 -22.16 -8.33
N LYS A 256 39.78 -22.77 -7.46
CA LYS A 256 41.24 -22.74 -7.61
C LYS A 256 41.67 -23.45 -8.90
N CYS A 257 41.11 -24.63 -9.18
CA CYS A 257 41.38 -25.34 -10.43
C CYS A 257 40.85 -24.60 -11.66
N ALA A 258 39.64 -24.04 -11.58
CA ALA A 258 39.06 -23.24 -12.66
C ALA A 258 39.95 -22.02 -12.98
N ASN A 259 40.36 -21.27 -11.96
CA ASN A 259 41.23 -20.11 -12.13
C ASN A 259 42.62 -20.47 -12.64
N SER A 260 43.21 -21.58 -12.18
CA SER A 260 44.50 -22.06 -12.70
C SER A 260 44.42 -22.44 -14.17
N ARG A 261 43.32 -23.06 -14.63
CA ARG A 261 43.09 -23.36 -16.05
C ARG A 261 42.97 -22.11 -16.92
N HIS A 262 42.59 -20.98 -16.33
CA HIS A 262 42.46 -19.69 -17.02
C HIS A 262 43.71 -18.81 -16.92
N LYS A 263 44.79 -19.26 -16.26
CA LYS A 263 46.08 -18.55 -16.32
C LYS A 263 46.67 -18.70 -17.73
N LEU A 264 46.65 -17.61 -18.48
CA LEU A 264 47.39 -17.49 -19.72
C LEU A 264 48.89 -17.52 -19.40
N SER A 265 49.65 -18.31 -20.15
CA SER A 265 51.10 -18.41 -20.03
C SER A 265 51.80 -17.87 -21.27
N ILE A 266 53.13 -17.72 -21.22
CA ILE A 266 53.90 -17.27 -22.39
C ILE A 266 53.88 -18.31 -23.52
N GLU A 267 53.75 -19.59 -23.18
CA GLU A 267 53.61 -20.69 -24.14
C GLU A 267 52.32 -20.54 -24.95
N VAL A 268 51.19 -20.24 -24.29
CA VAL A 268 49.92 -19.96 -24.98
C VAL A 268 50.05 -18.78 -25.95
N MET A 269 50.82 -17.74 -25.58
CA MET A 269 51.08 -16.60 -26.47
C MET A 269 51.94 -17.00 -27.68
N ARG A 270 52.90 -17.89 -27.49
CA ARG A 270 53.75 -18.42 -28.58
C ARG A 270 52.95 -19.29 -29.54
N GLU A 271 52.09 -20.17 -29.04
CA GLU A 271 51.18 -21.00 -29.85
C GLU A 271 50.24 -20.12 -30.70
N MET A 272 49.59 -19.13 -30.08
CA MET A 272 48.73 -18.16 -30.79
C MET A 272 49.47 -17.39 -31.90
N ALA A 273 50.75 -17.11 -31.71
CA ALA A 273 51.55 -16.47 -32.74
C ALA A 273 51.85 -17.42 -33.90
N ALA A 274 52.19 -18.67 -33.58
CA ALA A 274 52.51 -19.71 -34.55
C ALA A 274 51.30 -20.03 -35.45
N GLU A 275 50.10 -20.13 -34.89
CA GLU A 275 48.84 -20.33 -35.63
C GLU A 275 48.60 -19.24 -36.69
N ARG A 276 49.13 -18.03 -36.48
CA ARG A 276 49.01 -16.88 -37.40
C ARG A 276 50.26 -16.66 -38.26
N GLY A 277 51.13 -17.67 -38.32
CA GLY A 277 52.37 -17.66 -39.09
C GLY A 277 53.43 -16.68 -38.56
N GLY A 278 53.31 -16.22 -37.32
CA GLY A 278 54.26 -15.31 -36.68
C GLY A 278 54.91 -15.89 -35.42
N ARG A 279 55.57 -15.03 -34.65
CA ARG A 279 56.29 -15.39 -33.42
C ARG A 279 55.98 -14.40 -32.30
N CYS A 280 55.87 -14.90 -31.08
CA CYS A 280 55.92 -14.05 -29.89
C CYS A 280 57.39 -14.00 -29.45
N LEU A 281 58.00 -12.80 -29.47
CA LEU A 281 59.42 -12.59 -29.19
C LEU A 281 59.69 -12.35 -27.69
N SER A 282 58.66 -12.07 -26.89
CA SER A 282 58.82 -11.90 -25.45
C SER A 282 59.05 -13.24 -24.72
N ASP A 283 59.89 -13.19 -23.69
CA ASP A 283 60.22 -14.36 -22.87
C ASP A 283 59.31 -14.56 -21.66
N THR A 284 58.61 -13.50 -21.21
CA THR A 284 57.78 -13.54 -20.01
C THR A 284 56.37 -13.00 -20.24
N TYR A 285 55.39 -13.64 -19.60
CA TYR A 285 54.00 -13.20 -19.55
C TYR A 285 53.65 -12.76 -18.13
N VAL A 286 53.41 -11.46 -17.95
CA VAL A 286 53.08 -10.89 -16.62
C VAL A 286 51.57 -10.87 -16.40
N ASN A 287 50.80 -10.30 -17.33
CA ASN A 287 49.35 -10.22 -17.29
C ASN A 287 48.77 -9.84 -18.67
N VAL A 288 47.44 -9.76 -18.77
CA VAL A 288 46.72 -9.41 -20.02
C VAL A 288 46.96 -7.99 -20.52
N GLU A 289 47.44 -7.08 -19.65
CA GLU A 289 47.63 -5.67 -19.97
C GLU A 289 49.05 -5.31 -20.38
N THR A 290 50.03 -6.13 -20.00
CA THR A 290 51.44 -5.94 -20.32
C THR A 290 51.66 -6.22 -21.80
N LYS A 291 52.29 -5.28 -22.51
CA LYS A 291 52.56 -5.45 -23.94
C LYS A 291 53.64 -6.52 -24.12
N LEU A 292 53.40 -7.43 -25.05
CA LEU A 292 54.41 -8.37 -25.56
C LEU A 292 54.87 -7.91 -26.93
N GLU A 293 56.06 -8.34 -27.32
CA GLU A 293 56.63 -8.15 -28.65
C GLU A 293 56.25 -9.34 -29.55
N TRP A 294 55.77 -9.01 -30.75
CA TRP A 294 55.27 -9.96 -31.73
C TRP A 294 55.94 -9.72 -33.08
N GLU A 295 56.09 -10.78 -33.86
CA GLU A 295 56.57 -10.79 -35.23
C GLU A 295 55.54 -11.49 -36.12
N CYS A 296 55.21 -10.95 -37.29
CA CYS A 296 54.29 -11.61 -38.24
C CYS A 296 55.05 -12.40 -39.30
N ALA A 297 54.34 -13.19 -40.11
CA ALA A 297 54.90 -13.93 -41.24
C ALA A 297 55.70 -13.08 -42.25
N ARG A 298 55.41 -11.77 -42.32
CA ARG A 298 56.11 -10.82 -43.20
C ARG A 298 57.32 -10.15 -42.53
N GLY A 299 57.66 -10.52 -41.29
CA GLY A 299 58.79 -9.97 -40.54
C GLY A 299 58.53 -8.65 -39.80
N HIS A 300 57.29 -8.13 -39.77
CA HIS A 300 57.00 -6.92 -39.00
C HIS A 300 57.04 -7.21 -37.51
N ARG A 301 57.77 -6.39 -36.75
CA ARG A 301 57.80 -6.42 -35.28
C ARG A 301 56.95 -5.32 -34.68
N TRP A 302 56.15 -5.64 -33.66
CA TRP A 302 55.35 -4.65 -32.92
C TRP A 302 55.06 -5.08 -31.49
N HIS A 303 54.73 -4.10 -30.65
CA HIS A 303 54.30 -4.32 -29.28
C HIS A 303 52.77 -4.26 -29.16
N SER A 304 52.16 -5.31 -28.61
CA SER A 304 50.70 -5.36 -28.41
C SER A 304 50.31 -6.10 -27.14
N LYS A 305 49.18 -5.71 -26.55
CA LYS A 305 48.60 -6.40 -25.41
C LYS A 305 48.06 -7.77 -25.85
N PRO A 306 48.29 -8.85 -25.07
CA PRO A 306 47.72 -10.18 -25.30
C PRO A 306 46.21 -10.19 -25.58
N HIS A 307 45.45 -9.35 -24.88
CA HIS A 307 44.02 -9.15 -25.14
C HIS A 307 43.72 -8.81 -26.61
N ASN A 308 44.46 -7.88 -27.21
CA ASN A 308 44.20 -7.43 -28.57
C ASN A 308 44.46 -8.53 -29.60
N ILE A 309 45.49 -9.35 -29.36
CA ILE A 309 45.79 -10.52 -30.17
C ILE A 309 44.64 -11.53 -30.10
N ARG A 310 44.13 -11.81 -28.90
CA ARG A 310 43.00 -12.73 -28.67
C ARG A 310 41.71 -12.28 -29.34
N VAL A 311 41.42 -10.97 -29.35
CA VAL A 311 40.22 -10.40 -29.98
C VAL A 311 40.35 -10.28 -31.51
N GLY A 312 41.52 -10.59 -32.08
CA GLY A 312 41.71 -10.73 -33.54
C GLY A 312 42.56 -9.64 -34.19
N HIS A 313 43.06 -8.66 -33.43
CA HIS A 313 44.03 -7.70 -33.96
C HIS A 313 45.41 -8.36 -34.06
N TRP A 314 46.01 -8.36 -35.26
CA TRP A 314 47.30 -9.00 -35.49
C TRP A 314 48.39 -7.98 -35.77
N CYS A 315 48.88 -7.89 -37.01
CA CYS A 315 49.93 -6.95 -37.42
C CYS A 315 49.33 -5.64 -37.98
N PRO A 316 49.63 -4.47 -37.39
CA PRO A 316 49.11 -3.19 -37.86
C PRO A 316 49.67 -2.80 -39.23
N GLN A 317 50.93 -3.16 -39.53
CA GLN A 317 51.54 -2.91 -40.84
C GLN A 317 50.85 -3.76 -41.93
N CYS A 318 50.65 -5.06 -41.69
CA CYS A 318 49.87 -5.92 -42.59
C CYS A 318 48.44 -5.40 -42.81
N ALA A 319 47.78 -4.93 -41.75
CA ALA A 319 46.44 -4.36 -41.83
C ALA A 319 46.38 -3.04 -42.61
N HIS A 320 47.49 -2.29 -42.68
CA HIS A 320 47.59 -1.11 -43.53
C HIS A 320 47.88 -1.49 -44.98
N LEU A 321 48.77 -2.46 -45.20
CA LEU A 321 49.08 -3.00 -46.53
C LEU A 321 47.83 -3.59 -47.22
N SER A 322 46.98 -4.32 -46.50
CA SER A 322 45.76 -4.89 -47.07
C SER A 322 44.73 -3.84 -47.51
N LYS A 323 44.86 -2.59 -47.05
CA LYS A 323 44.00 -1.45 -47.43
C LYS A 323 44.56 -0.64 -48.61
N ILE A 324 45.80 -0.89 -49.03
CA ILE A 324 46.39 -0.21 -50.17
C ILE A 324 45.94 -0.92 -51.44
N THR A 325 45.15 -0.24 -52.26
CA THR A 325 44.61 -0.76 -53.53
C THR A 325 45.50 -0.44 -54.73
N ARG A 326 46.48 0.47 -54.57
CA ARG A 326 47.41 0.91 -55.62
C ARG A 326 48.84 0.46 -55.29
N HIS A 327 49.33 -0.50 -56.06
CA HIS A 327 50.66 -1.08 -55.92
C HIS A 327 51.77 -0.15 -56.45
N LYS A 328 53.01 -0.39 -56.00
CA LYS A 328 54.24 0.35 -56.30
C LYS A 328 54.22 1.82 -55.85
N THR A 329 53.45 2.14 -54.80
CA THR A 329 53.39 3.51 -54.26
C THR A 329 54.37 3.72 -53.11
N ARG A 330 54.80 4.97 -52.87
CA ARG A 330 55.60 5.34 -51.68
C ARG A 330 54.91 4.95 -50.36
N ARG A 331 53.58 4.88 -50.37
CA ARG A 331 52.77 4.46 -49.22
C ARG A 331 52.89 2.96 -48.95
N GLU A 332 52.93 2.11 -49.98
CA GLU A 332 53.14 0.66 -49.84
C GLU A 332 54.53 0.36 -49.28
N ARG A 333 55.57 0.97 -49.87
CA ARG A 333 56.97 0.84 -49.41
C ARG A 333 57.20 1.23 -47.95
N ARG A 334 56.33 2.06 -47.37
CA ARG A 334 56.40 2.47 -45.96
C ARG A 334 56.09 1.33 -45.00
N TYR A 335 55.24 0.40 -45.42
CA TYR A 335 54.74 -0.69 -44.57
C TYR A 335 55.27 -2.05 -44.99
N GLU A 336 56.00 -2.17 -46.10
CA GLU A 336 56.79 -3.36 -46.41
C GLU A 336 57.86 -3.56 -45.33
N ALA A 337 58.10 -4.82 -44.95
CA ALA A 337 59.16 -5.12 -44.00
C ALA A 337 60.52 -4.86 -44.67
N VAL A 338 61.41 -4.20 -43.95
CA VAL A 338 62.80 -4.06 -44.37
C VAL A 338 63.47 -5.40 -44.06
N GLU A 339 63.90 -6.12 -45.08
CA GLU A 339 64.83 -7.24 -44.88
C GLU A 339 66.14 -6.66 -44.32
N VAL A 340 66.53 -7.11 -43.13
CA VAL A 340 67.79 -6.75 -42.46
C VAL A 340 68.79 -7.86 -42.65
#